data_AF-M6W0U4-F1
#
_entry.id   AF-M6W0U4-F1
#
_cell.length_a   1.000
_cell.length_b   1.000
_cell.length_c   1.000
_cell.angle_alpha   90.00
_cell.angle_beta   90.00
_cell.angle_gamma   90.00
#
_symmetry.space_group_name_H-M   'P 1'
#
loop_
_entity.id
_entity.type
_entity.pdbx_description
1 polymer ?
#
loop_
_entity_poly.entity_id
_entity_poly.type
_entity_poly.pdbx_seq_one_letter_code
_entity_poly.pdbx_strand_id
1 'polypeptide(L)'
;MEVKTYTKQEKMKMLDIMLSKLLKDIQEKKNFTPFLEVSDEHSIYTISIGESLGDELVGGNFQKDGFSKLEKYVTVEEVIHLLKKGTKQGISESGRSLWVMLTVNRFEYGIDLFFPEKEGRWIVRDFSRLRPERD
;
A
#
# COMPACT_ATOMS: atom_id res chain seq x y z
N MET A 1 1.52 -4.37 30.17
CA MET A 1 2.79 -4.18 29.42
C MET A 1 2.82 -2.74 28.96
N GLU A 2 3.92 -2.04 29.21
CA GLU A 2 4.09 -0.67 28.75
C GLU A 2 4.35 -0.69 27.24
N VAL A 3 3.48 -0.06 26.45
CA VAL A 3 3.66 0.03 25.00
C VAL A 3 4.74 1.08 24.76
N LYS A 4 5.82 0.69 24.08
CA LYS A 4 6.86 1.64 23.68
C LYS A 4 6.21 2.79 22.91
N THR A 5 6.45 4.02 23.37
CA THR A 5 6.04 5.21 22.64
C THR A 5 7.07 5.51 21.56
N TYR A 6 6.59 5.79 20.34
CA TYR A 6 7.44 6.13 19.20
C TYR A 6 7.14 7.56 18.75
N THR A 7 8.19 8.34 18.57
CA THR A 7 8.09 9.69 18.00
C THR A 7 7.68 9.64 16.52
N LYS A 8 7.14 10.74 16.01
CA LYS A 8 6.84 10.89 14.58
C LYS A 8 8.06 10.61 13.69
N GLN A 9 9.23 11.13 14.08
CA GLN A 9 10.46 10.96 13.30
C GLN A 9 10.92 9.50 13.25
N GLU A 10 10.84 8.77 14.36
CA GLU A 10 11.16 7.33 14.39
C GLU A 10 10.20 6.53 13.50
N LYS A 11 8.90 6.79 13.60
CA LYS A 11 7.88 6.18 12.73
C LYS A 11 8.22 6.42 11.26
N MET A 12 8.50 7.66 10.86
CA MET A 12 8.83 7.97 9.46
C MET A 12 10.12 7.27 8.97
N LYS A 13 11.16 7.18 9.81
CA LYS A 13 12.38 6.44 9.47
C LYS A 13 12.10 4.95 9.28
N MET A 14 11.29 4.35 10.15
CA MET A 14 10.89 2.94 10.04
C MET A 14 10.05 2.69 8.79
N LEU A 15 9.22 3.66 8.40
CA LEU A 15 8.45 3.58 7.16
C LEU A 15 9.38 3.52 5.94
N ASP A 16 10.35 4.43 5.87
CA ASP A 16 11.28 4.48 4.72
C ASP A 16 12.07 3.17 4.58
N ILE A 17 12.45 2.57 5.71
CA ILE A 17 13.10 1.24 5.75
C ILE A 17 12.14 0.16 5.22
N MET A 18 10.90 0.14 5.71
CA MET A 18 9.90 -0.84 5.29
C MET A 18 9.60 -0.74 3.79
N LEU A 19 9.35 0.46 3.26
CA LEU A 19 9.08 0.68 1.84
C LEU A 19 10.27 0.31 0.96
N SER A 20 11.49 0.61 1.39
CA SER A 20 12.71 0.23 0.66
C SER A 20 12.88 -1.29 0.60
N LYS A 21 12.59 -1.99 1.71
CA LYS A 21 12.61 -3.45 1.75
C LYS A 21 11.51 -4.05 0.88
N LEU A 22 10.28 -3.55 0.99
CA LEU A 22 9.15 -3.99 0.16
C LEU A 22 9.46 -3.87 -1.34
N LEU A 23 10.01 -2.71 -1.76
CA LEU A 23 10.43 -2.50 -3.14
C LEU A 23 11.48 -3.53 -3.57
N LYS A 24 12.53 -3.72 -2.78
CA LYS A 24 13.58 -4.69 -3.07
C LYS A 24 13.01 -6.10 -3.21
N ASP A 25 12.20 -6.54 -2.26
CA ASP A 25 11.66 -7.90 -2.23
C ASP A 25 10.70 -8.14 -3.41
N ILE A 26 9.89 -7.14 -3.80
CA ILE A 26 9.03 -7.22 -4.99
C ILE A 26 9.87 -7.33 -6.27
N GLN A 27 10.95 -6.54 -6.37
CA GLN A 27 11.86 -6.60 -7.53
C GLN A 27 12.56 -7.96 -7.64
N GLU A 28 12.93 -8.58 -6.52
CA GLU A 28 13.59 -9.88 -6.48
C GLU A 28 12.64 -11.04 -6.74
N LYS A 29 11.49 -11.08 -6.03
CA LYS A 29 10.51 -12.17 -6.14
C LYS A 29 9.63 -12.07 -7.39
N LYS A 30 9.49 -10.87 -7.96
CA LYS A 30 8.66 -10.56 -9.14
C LYS A 30 7.20 -11.01 -8.99
N ASN A 31 6.66 -10.85 -7.78
CA ASN A 31 5.27 -11.15 -7.44
C ASN A 31 4.83 -10.31 -6.22
N PHE A 32 3.57 -10.43 -5.82
CA PHE A 32 2.99 -9.64 -4.73
C PHE A 32 3.14 -10.26 -3.34
N THR A 33 3.72 -11.45 -3.21
CA THR A 33 3.87 -12.13 -1.90
C THR A 33 4.63 -11.32 -0.84
N PRO A 34 5.56 -10.39 -1.16
CA PRO A 34 6.15 -9.50 -0.14
C PRO A 34 5.15 -8.67 0.65
N PHE A 35 3.96 -8.37 0.12
CA PHE A 35 2.91 -7.68 0.88
C PHE A 35 2.46 -8.47 2.12
N LEU A 36 2.59 -9.80 2.12
CA LEU A 36 2.25 -10.64 3.28
C LEU A 36 3.13 -10.32 4.50
N GLU A 37 4.39 -9.89 4.29
CA GLU A 37 5.32 -9.56 5.37
C GLU A 37 4.97 -8.23 6.06
N VAL A 38 4.26 -7.36 5.35
CA VAL A 38 3.93 -5.99 5.79
C VAL A 38 2.41 -5.77 5.88
N SER A 39 1.64 -6.84 6.06
CA SER A 39 0.20 -6.78 6.24
C SER A 39 -0.25 -7.46 7.53
N ASP A 40 -1.54 -7.33 7.80
CA ASP A 40 -2.31 -8.00 8.83
C ASP A 40 -3.54 -8.69 8.21
N GLU A 41 -4.39 -9.31 9.05
CA GLU A 41 -5.61 -10.00 8.63
C GLU A 41 -6.68 -9.07 8.02
N HIS A 42 -6.53 -7.75 8.16
CA HIS A 42 -7.44 -6.73 7.66
C HIS A 42 -6.96 -6.03 6.40
N SER A 43 -5.76 -6.39 5.93
CA SER A 43 -5.15 -5.75 4.77
C SER A 43 -5.80 -6.20 3.46
N ILE A 44 -6.20 -5.25 2.64
CA ILE A 44 -7.01 -5.47 1.44
C ILE A 44 -6.40 -4.82 0.18
N TYR A 45 -7.03 -5.09 -0.95
CA TYR A 45 -6.85 -4.30 -2.16
C TYR A 45 -8.18 -4.00 -2.83
N THR A 46 -8.22 -2.85 -3.52
CA THR A 46 -9.36 -2.39 -4.31
C THR A 46 -8.90 -1.91 -5.68
N ILE A 47 -9.50 -2.44 -6.74
CA ILE A 47 -9.12 -2.18 -8.13
C ILE A 47 -10.36 -1.78 -8.89
N SER A 48 -10.28 -0.63 -9.58
CA SER A 48 -11.25 -0.26 -10.60
C SER A 48 -10.91 -0.97 -11.92
N ILE A 49 -11.89 -1.67 -12.47
CA ILE A 49 -11.77 -2.39 -13.74
C ILE A 49 -12.65 -1.81 -14.85
N GLY A 50 -13.55 -0.88 -14.53
CA GLY A 50 -14.36 -0.18 -15.52
C GLY A 50 -13.67 1.00 -16.19
N GLU A 51 -14.42 1.63 -17.08
CA GLU A 51 -13.97 2.74 -17.91
C GLU A 51 -14.10 4.10 -17.22
N SER A 52 -14.92 4.19 -16.17
CA SER A 52 -15.30 5.44 -15.50
C SER A 52 -15.20 5.37 -13.96
N LEU A 53 -15.23 6.54 -13.32
CA LEU A 53 -15.19 6.68 -11.87
C LEU A 53 -16.45 6.07 -11.23
N GLY A 54 -16.28 5.14 -10.29
CA GLY A 54 -17.39 4.46 -9.62
C GLY A 54 -17.92 3.22 -10.36
N ASP A 55 -17.29 2.83 -11.48
CA ASP A 55 -17.56 1.55 -12.14
C ASP A 55 -17.17 0.34 -11.27
N GLU A 56 -17.40 -0.86 -11.81
CA GLU A 56 -17.09 -2.15 -11.18
C GLU A 56 -15.74 -2.15 -10.44
N LEU A 57 -15.83 -2.35 -9.13
CA LEU A 57 -14.71 -2.49 -8.23
C LEU A 57 -14.54 -3.98 -7.92
N VAL A 58 -13.30 -4.42 -8.00
CA VAL A 58 -12.91 -5.75 -7.54
C VAL A 58 -11.90 -5.60 -6.40
N GLY A 59 -12.03 -6.46 -5.41
CA GLY A 59 -11.11 -6.47 -4.28
C GLY A 59 -10.92 -7.84 -3.68
N GLY A 60 -10.06 -7.87 -2.68
CA GLY A 60 -9.76 -9.05 -1.89
C GLY A 60 -8.87 -8.71 -0.70
N ASN A 61 -8.72 -9.67 0.20
CA ASN A 61 -7.86 -9.60 1.36
C ASN A 61 -6.51 -10.29 1.08
N PHE A 62 -5.40 -9.66 1.44
CA PHE A 62 -4.06 -10.19 1.14
C PHE A 62 -3.83 -11.58 1.74
N GLN A 63 -4.23 -11.79 3.00
CA GLN A 63 -3.94 -13.01 3.74
C GLN A 63 -4.95 -14.13 3.41
N LYS A 64 -6.24 -13.78 3.20
CA LYS A 64 -7.32 -14.76 2.99
C LYS A 64 -7.51 -15.14 1.52
N ASP A 65 -7.54 -14.15 0.63
CA ASP A 65 -7.87 -14.36 -0.78
C ASP A 65 -6.60 -14.49 -1.65
N GLY A 66 -5.46 -14.03 -1.12
CA GLY A 66 -4.21 -13.95 -1.87
C GLY A 66 -4.28 -12.93 -3.02
N PHE A 67 -3.36 -13.08 -3.97
CA PHE A 67 -3.10 -12.07 -5.00
C PHE A 67 -3.59 -12.46 -6.40
N SER A 68 -4.17 -13.65 -6.60
CA SER A 68 -4.58 -14.13 -7.92
C SER A 68 -5.57 -13.21 -8.64
N LYS A 69 -6.40 -12.45 -7.90
CA LYS A 69 -7.30 -11.44 -8.51
C LYS A 69 -6.57 -10.13 -8.79
N LEU A 70 -5.68 -9.69 -7.89
CA LEU A 70 -4.81 -8.54 -8.10
C LEU A 70 -3.96 -8.72 -9.37
N GLU A 71 -3.35 -9.89 -9.55
CA GLU A 71 -2.48 -10.26 -10.69
C GLU A 71 -3.18 -10.21 -12.05
N LYS A 72 -4.52 -10.31 -12.09
CA LYS A 72 -5.29 -10.18 -13.33
C LYS A 72 -5.35 -8.75 -13.86
N TYR A 73 -5.22 -7.76 -12.97
CA TYR A 73 -5.50 -6.36 -13.31
C TYR A 73 -4.31 -5.44 -13.06
N VAL A 74 -3.36 -5.85 -12.23
CA VAL A 74 -2.20 -5.04 -11.82
C VAL A 74 -0.94 -5.85 -12.02
N THR A 75 0.03 -5.22 -12.68
CA THR A 75 1.37 -5.76 -12.91
C THR A 75 2.31 -5.41 -11.75
N VAL A 76 3.35 -6.21 -11.59
CA VAL A 76 4.39 -5.96 -10.58
C VAL A 76 5.14 -4.66 -10.91
N GLU A 77 5.31 -4.36 -12.19
CA GLU A 77 5.95 -3.14 -12.70
C GLU A 77 5.18 -1.88 -12.29
N GLU A 78 3.84 -1.90 -12.33
CA GLU A 78 3.00 -0.80 -11.85
C GLU A 78 3.22 -0.54 -10.36
N VAL A 79 3.28 -1.60 -9.53
CA VAL A 79 3.55 -1.46 -8.09
C VAL A 79 4.98 -0.99 -7.82
N ILE A 80 5.96 -1.48 -8.57
CA ILE A 80 7.35 -0.98 -8.49
C ILE A 80 7.40 0.50 -8.85
N HIS A 81 6.65 0.93 -9.87
CA HIS A 81 6.59 2.32 -10.29
C HIS A 81 5.99 3.21 -9.18
N LEU A 82 4.88 2.78 -8.57
CA LEU A 82 4.29 3.42 -7.40
C LEU A 82 5.28 3.54 -6.23
N LEU A 83 5.98 2.46 -5.86
CA LEU A 83 6.95 2.49 -4.75
C LEU A 83 8.16 3.40 -5.03
N LYS A 84 8.54 3.59 -6.29
CA LYS A 84 9.66 4.46 -6.69
C LYS A 84 9.29 5.92 -6.88
N LYS A 85 8.08 6.19 -7.36
CA LYS A 85 7.65 7.53 -7.82
C LYS A 85 6.50 8.11 -7.00
N GLY A 86 5.86 7.29 -6.19
CA GLY A 86 4.77 7.71 -5.32
C GLY A 86 5.22 8.73 -4.28
N THR A 87 4.30 9.63 -3.97
CA THR A 87 4.51 10.69 -2.99
C THR A 87 3.77 10.36 -1.71
N LYS A 88 4.38 10.68 -0.56
CA LYS A 88 3.73 10.53 0.74
C LYS A 88 2.74 11.68 0.95
N GLN A 89 1.48 11.38 1.17
CA GLN A 89 0.39 12.35 1.36
C GLN A 89 -0.46 12.01 2.58
N GLY A 90 -1.26 12.97 3.06
CA GLY A 90 -2.19 12.75 4.16
C GLY A 90 -1.53 12.27 5.46
N ILE A 91 -0.29 12.69 5.72
CA ILE A 91 0.46 12.29 6.92
C ILE A 91 -0.27 12.82 8.14
N SER A 92 -0.75 11.93 9.00
CA SER A 92 -1.42 12.33 10.24
C SER A 92 -0.49 13.15 11.14
N GLU A 93 -1.09 13.96 12.02
CA GLU A 93 -0.35 14.81 12.95
C GLU A 93 0.68 14.00 13.76
N SER A 94 0.26 12.85 14.28
CA SER A 94 1.10 11.89 15.02
C SER A 94 2.05 11.06 14.15
N GLY A 95 1.94 11.14 12.82
CA GLY A 95 2.72 10.38 11.86
C GLY A 95 2.45 8.88 11.87
N ARG A 96 1.24 8.47 12.26
CA ARG A 96 0.85 7.05 12.38
C ARG A 96 0.13 6.50 11.15
N SER A 97 -0.21 7.37 10.21
CA SER A 97 -0.91 6.99 8.99
C SER A 97 -0.54 7.96 7.87
N LEU A 98 -0.48 7.43 6.65
CA LEU A 98 -0.31 8.21 5.43
C LEU A 98 -0.67 7.36 4.22
N TRP A 99 -0.73 8.01 3.06
CA TRP A 99 -0.82 7.35 1.76
C TRP A 99 0.46 7.53 0.97
N VAL A 100 0.90 6.49 0.24
CA VAL A 100 1.82 6.65 -0.90
C VAL A 100 0.97 6.65 -2.17
N MET A 101 0.96 7.77 -2.89
CA MET A 101 0.08 7.96 -4.04
C MET A 101 0.82 8.31 -5.32
N LEU A 102 0.33 7.81 -6.46
CA LEU A 102 0.81 8.14 -7.80
C LEU A 102 -0.33 8.09 -8.81
N THR A 103 -0.50 9.16 -9.58
CA THR A 103 -1.44 9.17 -10.72
C THR A 103 -0.66 8.97 -12.02
N VAL A 104 -0.99 7.92 -12.76
CA VAL A 104 -0.35 7.58 -14.03
C VAL A 104 -1.29 6.72 -14.89
N ASN A 105 -1.24 6.88 -16.20
CA ASN A 105 -2.00 6.05 -17.16
C ASN A 105 -3.52 6.00 -16.86
N ARG A 106 -4.13 7.13 -16.49
CA ARG A 106 -5.57 7.25 -16.14
C ARG A 106 -5.99 6.44 -14.90
N PHE A 107 -5.04 6.12 -14.04
CA PHE A 107 -5.29 5.51 -12.74
C PHE A 107 -4.62 6.33 -11.65
N GLU A 108 -5.28 6.39 -10.51
CA GLU A 108 -4.71 6.78 -9.23
C GLU A 108 -4.36 5.53 -8.45
N TYR A 109 -3.08 5.40 -8.11
CA TYR A 109 -2.56 4.32 -7.29
C TYR A 109 -2.35 4.80 -5.87
N GLY A 110 -2.68 3.95 -4.89
CA GLY A 110 -2.52 4.24 -3.47
C GLY A 110 -1.99 3.05 -2.68
N ILE A 111 -1.16 3.34 -1.67
CA ILE A 111 -0.85 2.42 -0.57
C ILE A 111 -1.22 3.12 0.73
N ASP A 112 -2.25 2.64 1.42
CA ASP A 112 -2.64 3.10 2.75
C ASP A 112 -1.76 2.42 3.80
N LEU A 113 -1.09 3.23 4.62
CA LEU A 113 -0.10 2.78 5.58
C LEU A 113 -0.52 3.17 6.99
N PHE A 114 -0.36 2.24 7.94
CA PHE A 114 -0.66 2.49 9.34
C PHE A 114 0.43 1.95 10.27
N PHE A 115 0.65 2.67 11.38
CA PHE A 115 1.57 2.28 12.45
C PHE A 115 0.77 1.92 13.73
N PRO A 116 0.45 0.64 13.93
CA PRO A 116 -0.07 0.15 15.19
C PRO A 116 1.04 0.15 16.25
N GLU A 117 0.94 1.05 17.25
CA GLU A 117 1.97 1.20 18.30
C GLU A 117 2.22 -0.08 19.10
N LYS A 118 1.19 -0.92 19.24
CA LYS A 118 1.31 -2.23 19.90
C LYS A 118 2.23 -3.19 19.14
N GLU A 119 2.27 -3.12 17.82
CA GLU A 119 3.15 -3.98 17.00
C GLU A 119 4.52 -3.34 16.76
N GLY A 120 4.61 -2.01 16.86
CA GLY A 120 5.87 -1.29 16.68
C GLY A 120 6.43 -1.42 15.26
N ARG A 121 5.59 -1.60 14.24
CA ARG A 121 5.96 -1.67 12.82
C ARG A 121 4.89 -0.99 11.96
N TRP A 122 5.26 -0.65 10.72
CA TRP A 122 4.29 -0.22 9.71
C TRP A 122 3.65 -1.43 9.04
N ILE A 123 2.37 -1.27 8.69
CA ILE A 123 1.61 -2.21 7.87
C ILE A 123 0.95 -1.47 6.70
N VAL A 124 0.77 -2.19 5.61
CA VAL A 124 -0.08 -1.80 4.47
C VAL A 124 -1.50 -2.25 4.78
N ARG A 125 -2.43 -1.32 4.92
CA ARG A 125 -3.86 -1.63 5.13
C ARG A 125 -4.61 -1.83 3.83
N ASP A 126 -4.27 -1.06 2.81
CA ASP A 126 -4.92 -1.12 1.50
C ASP A 126 -3.91 -0.84 0.39
N PHE A 127 -4.08 -1.56 -0.71
CA PHE A 127 -3.52 -1.18 -2.00
C PHE A 127 -4.66 -0.85 -2.95
N SER A 128 -4.59 0.30 -3.60
CA SER A 128 -5.62 0.73 -4.54
C SER A 128 -5.06 1.05 -5.92
N ARG A 129 -5.82 0.68 -6.95
CA ARG A 129 -5.71 1.22 -8.31
C ARG A 129 -7.09 1.65 -8.77
N LEU A 130 -7.37 2.94 -8.68
CA LEU A 130 -8.69 3.52 -8.93
C LEU A 130 -8.65 4.44 -10.15
N ARG A 131 -9.83 4.80 -10.68
CA ARG A 131 -9.93 5.92 -11.60
C ARG A 131 -9.73 7.24 -10.83
N PRO A 132 -8.95 8.20 -11.35
CA PRO A 132 -8.83 9.50 -10.72
C PRO A 132 -10.20 10.18 -10.70
N GLU A 133 -10.47 10.97 -9.65
CA GLU A 133 -11.74 11.68 -9.53
C GLU A 133 -11.94 12.78 -10.59
N ARG A 134 -10.85 13.20 -11.27
CA ARG A 134 -10.83 14.21 -12.33
C ARG A 134 -9.81 13.82 -13.40
N ASP A 135 -10.22 13.89 -14.67
CA ASP A 135 -9.36 13.70 -15.85
C ASP A 135 -8.30 14.81 -16.02
#